data_AF-U6DX90-F1
#
_entry.id   AF-U6DX90-F1
#
_cell.length_a   1.000
_cell.length_b   1.000
_cell.length_c   1.000
_cell.angle_alpha   90.00
_cell.angle_beta   90.00
_cell.angle_gamma   90.00
#
_symmetry.space_group_name_H-M   'P 1'
#
loop_
_entity.id
_entity.type
_entity.pdbx_description
1 polymer ?
#
loop_
_entity_poly.entity_id
_entity_poly.type
_entity_poly.pdbx_seq_one_letter_code
_entity_poly.pdbx_strand_id
1 'polypeptide(L)'
;MTSFQEVPLQTSNFAHVIFQNVAKSYLPNAHLECHYTLTPYIHPHPKDWVGIFKVGWSTARDYYTFLWSPMPEHYVEGSTVNCVLAFQGYYLPNDDGEFYQFCYVTHKGEIRGASTPFQFRASSPVEELLTMEDEGNSDMLVVTTKAGLLELKIEKTMKEKEELLKLIAVLEKETTQLREQVGRLERELNHEKERCDQLQAEQKDLVEVSQSLKTENEEFKKRYNDAASKVLQLEEDIVSVTHKAIEKETELDSLKDKLRKAQYEREQLECQLKTEKDEKELYK
;
A
#
# COMPACT_ATOMS: atom_id res chain seq x y z
N MET A 1 -21.87 12.48 30.20
CA MET A 1 -22.30 11.19 29.62
C MET A 1 -23.70 10.90 30.13
N THR A 2 -24.70 11.34 29.38
CA THR A 2 -26.11 11.05 29.66
C THR A 2 -26.37 9.61 29.22
N SER A 3 -26.65 8.75 30.20
CA SER A 3 -27.01 7.36 29.97
C SER A 3 -28.37 7.32 29.28
N PHE A 4 -28.43 6.79 28.06
CA PHE A 4 -29.68 6.45 27.40
C PHE A 4 -30.29 5.29 28.17
N GLN A 5 -31.31 5.58 28.97
CA GLN A 5 -32.13 4.57 29.61
C GLN A 5 -33.07 4.03 28.53
N GLU A 6 -32.77 2.84 27.99
CA GLU A 6 -33.70 2.11 27.13
C GLU A 6 -34.99 1.87 27.92
N VAL A 7 -36.06 2.52 27.48
CA VAL A 7 -37.41 2.25 27.96
C VAL A 7 -37.80 0.89 27.36
N PRO A 8 -38.10 -0.14 28.17
CA PRO A 8 -38.59 -1.40 27.62
C PRO A 8 -39.89 -1.12 26.90
N LEU A 9 -39.95 -1.37 25.58
CA LEU A 9 -41.22 -1.40 24.87
C LEU A 9 -42.13 -2.37 25.62
N GLN A 10 -43.28 -1.90 26.09
CA GLN A 10 -44.35 -2.78 26.59
C GLN A 10 -44.75 -3.70 25.43
N THR A 11 -44.14 -4.88 25.36
CA THR A 11 -44.53 -5.89 24.39
C THR A 11 -45.92 -6.38 24.79
N SER A 12 -46.86 -6.26 23.86
CA SER A 12 -48.21 -6.78 24.04
C SER A 12 -48.13 -8.28 24.38
N ASN A 13 -48.87 -8.71 25.41
CA ASN A 13 -48.95 -10.12 25.81
C ASN A 13 -49.40 -11.06 24.67
N PHE A 14 -49.95 -10.49 23.60
CA PHE A 14 -50.46 -11.18 22.40
C PHE A 14 -49.44 -11.28 21.24
N ALA A 15 -48.23 -10.74 21.40
CA ALA A 15 -47.22 -10.68 20.34
C ALA A 15 -45.89 -11.33 20.75
N HIS A 16 -45.94 -12.41 21.56
CA HIS A 16 -44.75 -13.17 21.91
C HIS A 16 -44.37 -14.20 20.84
N VAL A 17 -45.28 -14.48 19.90
CA VAL A 17 -45.03 -15.24 18.68
C VAL A 17 -45.43 -14.41 17.48
N ILE A 18 -44.54 -14.31 16.50
CA ILE A 18 -44.73 -13.49 15.29
C ILE A 18 -44.80 -14.39 14.07
N PHE A 19 -45.93 -14.39 13.37
CA PHE A 19 -46.07 -15.12 12.10
C PHE A 19 -45.38 -14.35 10.97
N GLN A 20 -44.57 -15.04 10.19
CA GLN A 20 -43.75 -14.47 9.13
C GLN A 20 -44.33 -14.79 7.75
N ASN A 21 -44.18 -13.86 6.81
CA ASN A 21 -44.52 -14.07 5.39
C ASN A 21 -45.95 -14.57 5.14
N VAL A 22 -46.91 -14.12 5.95
CA VAL A 22 -48.31 -14.54 5.82
C VAL A 22 -48.90 -13.91 4.57
N ALA A 23 -49.23 -14.74 3.58
CA ALA A 23 -49.86 -14.30 2.34
C ALA A 23 -51.32 -13.86 2.58
N LYS A 24 -51.88 -13.07 1.67
CA LYS A 24 -53.30 -12.67 1.70
C LYS A 24 -54.24 -13.82 1.34
N SER A 25 -53.75 -14.77 0.56
CA SER A 25 -54.49 -15.96 0.16
C SER A 25 -53.57 -17.16 0.00
N TYR A 26 -54.12 -18.35 0.20
CA TYR A 26 -53.48 -19.63 -0.04
C TYR A 26 -54.39 -20.50 -0.91
N LEU A 27 -53.78 -21.40 -1.67
CA LEU A 27 -54.54 -22.32 -2.52
C LEU A 27 -55.35 -23.32 -1.65
N PRO A 28 -56.65 -23.51 -1.92
CA PRO A 28 -57.43 -24.59 -1.33
C PRO A 28 -56.79 -25.95 -1.64
N ASN A 29 -56.85 -26.87 -0.68
CA ASN A 29 -56.37 -28.26 -0.82
C ASN A 29 -54.87 -28.41 -1.14
N ALA A 30 -54.08 -27.33 -1.11
CA ALA A 30 -52.63 -27.36 -1.25
C ALA A 30 -51.94 -27.45 0.11
N HIS A 31 -50.69 -27.92 0.12
CA HIS A 31 -49.85 -27.84 1.31
C HIS A 31 -49.57 -26.36 1.66
N LEU A 32 -49.76 -26.01 2.93
CA LEU A 32 -49.48 -24.68 3.47
C LEU A 32 -48.34 -24.75 4.48
N GLU A 33 -47.32 -23.91 4.28
CA GLU A 33 -46.27 -23.67 5.27
C GLU A 33 -46.61 -22.46 6.13
N CYS A 34 -46.60 -22.65 7.44
CA CYS A 34 -46.79 -21.61 8.43
C CYS A 34 -45.45 -21.32 9.10
N HIS A 35 -44.88 -20.15 8.81
CA HIS A 35 -43.62 -19.69 9.38
C HIS A 35 -43.90 -18.77 10.56
N TYR A 36 -43.23 -18.99 11.68
CA TYR A 36 -43.37 -18.13 12.86
C TYR A 36 -42.08 -18.07 13.68
N THR A 37 -41.95 -16.99 14.43
CA THR A 37 -40.80 -16.72 15.28
C THR A 37 -41.24 -16.71 16.74
N LEU A 38 -40.66 -17.58 17.55
CA LEU A 38 -40.73 -17.53 19.01
C LEU A 38 -39.80 -16.41 19.47
N THR A 39 -40.35 -15.40 20.15
CA THR A 39 -39.56 -14.28 20.68
C THR A 39 -38.96 -14.64 22.05
N PRO A 40 -38.01 -13.84 22.58
CA PRO A 40 -37.45 -14.05 23.92
C PRO A 40 -38.48 -14.02 25.06
N TYR A 41 -39.71 -13.55 24.80
CA TYR A 41 -40.78 -13.37 25.78
C TYR A 41 -41.68 -14.61 25.97
N ILE A 42 -41.42 -15.71 25.25
CA ILE A 42 -42.15 -16.97 25.39
C ILE A 42 -41.19 -18.14 25.58
N HIS A 43 -41.56 -19.02 26.52
CA HIS A 43 -40.92 -20.31 26.69
C HIS A 43 -41.79 -21.36 25.98
N PRO A 44 -41.33 -21.98 24.87
CA PRO A 44 -42.09 -22.98 24.15
C PRO A 44 -42.29 -24.24 24.99
N HIS A 45 -43.40 -24.93 24.79
CA HIS A 45 -43.74 -26.17 25.46
C HIS A 45 -44.20 -27.24 24.46
N PRO A 46 -43.93 -28.55 24.69
CA PRO A 46 -44.31 -29.63 23.76
C PRO A 46 -45.83 -29.81 23.50
N LYS A 47 -46.66 -29.07 24.24
CA LYS A 47 -48.13 -29.02 24.10
C LYS A 47 -48.62 -27.63 23.67
N ASP A 48 -47.71 -26.78 23.19
CA ASP A 48 -48.10 -25.58 22.48
C ASP A 48 -48.45 -25.98 21.04
N TRP A 49 -49.31 -25.21 20.40
CA TRP A 49 -49.83 -25.54 19.09
C TRP A 49 -50.20 -24.30 18.30
N VAL A 50 -50.17 -24.43 16.98
CA VAL A 50 -50.64 -23.39 16.06
C VAL A 50 -51.95 -23.89 15.45
N GLY A 51 -52.98 -23.07 15.60
CA GLY A 51 -54.28 -23.31 14.99
C GLY A 51 -54.57 -22.34 13.85
N ILE A 52 -55.38 -22.80 12.91
CA ILE A 52 -56.02 -21.94 11.91
C ILE A 52 -57.42 -21.63 12.45
N PHE A 53 -57.72 -20.34 12.63
CA PHE A 53 -58.98 -19.88 13.20
C PHE A 53 -59.71 -19.01 12.21
N LYS A 54 -61.04 -19.19 12.11
CA LYS A 54 -61.90 -18.24 11.42
C LYS A 54 -61.88 -16.91 12.17
N VAL A 55 -61.70 -15.79 11.47
CA VAL A 55 -61.69 -14.45 12.08
C VAL A 55 -63.00 -14.21 12.84
N GLY A 56 -62.90 -13.65 14.05
CA GLY A 56 -64.04 -13.51 14.96
C GLY A 56 -64.21 -14.67 15.96
N TRP A 57 -63.23 -15.59 16.03
CA TRP A 57 -63.15 -16.60 17.09
C TRP A 57 -63.19 -15.97 18.50
N SER A 58 -63.81 -16.67 19.45
CA SER A 58 -63.97 -16.19 20.84
C SER A 58 -63.07 -16.94 21.81
N THR A 59 -62.80 -18.22 21.54
CA THR A 59 -62.00 -19.09 22.41
C THR A 59 -60.99 -19.91 21.62
N ALA A 60 -59.97 -20.42 22.31
CA ALA A 60 -59.00 -21.35 21.73
C ALA A 60 -59.63 -22.68 21.27
N ARG A 61 -60.92 -22.94 21.50
CA ARG A 61 -61.63 -24.14 21.01
C ARG A 61 -62.22 -23.95 19.61
N ASP A 62 -62.28 -22.71 19.12
CA ASP A 62 -62.89 -22.36 17.84
C ASP A 62 -61.91 -22.55 16.65
N TYR A 63 -60.90 -23.42 16.82
CA TYR A 63 -59.95 -23.70 15.75
C TYR A 63 -60.62 -24.54 14.66
N TYR A 64 -60.24 -24.27 13.41
CA TYR A 64 -60.63 -25.10 12.27
C TYR A 64 -59.77 -26.37 12.22
N THR A 65 -58.46 -26.19 12.25
CA THR A 65 -57.45 -27.25 12.32
C THR A 65 -56.25 -26.78 13.12
N PHE A 66 -55.41 -27.69 13.59
CA PHE A 66 -54.23 -27.37 14.36
C PHE A 66 -53.09 -28.36 14.14
N LEU A 67 -51.88 -27.91 14.47
CA LEU A 67 -50.69 -28.75 14.60
C LEU A 67 -49.94 -28.38 15.88
N TRP A 68 -49.39 -29.39 16.56
CA TRP A 68 -48.49 -29.17 17.68
C TRP A 68 -47.24 -28.43 17.21
N SER A 69 -46.87 -27.38 17.95
CA SER A 69 -45.62 -26.65 17.74
C SER A 69 -44.48 -27.56 18.15
N PRO A 70 -43.56 -27.95 17.23
CA PRO A 70 -42.42 -28.77 17.61
C PRO A 70 -41.56 -28.02 18.63
N MET A 71 -41.08 -28.74 19.65
CA MET A 71 -40.13 -28.18 20.60
C MET A 71 -38.77 -28.03 19.91
N PRO A 72 -38.15 -26.83 19.89
CA PRO A 72 -36.84 -26.67 19.27
C PRO A 72 -35.76 -27.53 19.95
N GLU A 73 -34.98 -28.27 19.16
CA GLU A 73 -33.83 -29.02 19.66
C GLU A 73 -32.78 -28.02 20.20
N HIS A 74 -32.34 -28.21 21.44
CA HIS A 74 -31.40 -27.31 22.14
C HIS A 74 -31.92 -25.87 22.39
N TYR A 75 -33.20 -25.73 22.75
CA TYR A 75 -33.75 -24.43 23.14
C TYR A 75 -32.96 -23.76 24.28
N VAL A 76 -32.55 -22.51 24.06
CA VAL A 76 -31.94 -21.64 25.07
C VAL A 76 -32.97 -20.60 25.50
N GLU A 77 -33.17 -20.46 26.80
CA GLU A 77 -34.14 -19.49 27.33
C GLU A 77 -33.75 -18.05 26.94
N GLY A 78 -34.74 -17.28 26.48
CA GLY A 78 -34.53 -15.92 25.97
C GLY A 78 -33.96 -15.85 24.55
N SER A 79 -33.81 -16.99 23.84
CA SER A 79 -33.43 -17.00 22.43
C SER A 79 -34.62 -16.75 21.49
N THR A 80 -34.33 -16.20 20.32
CA THR A 80 -35.29 -16.07 19.21
C THR A 80 -35.17 -17.28 18.30
N VAL A 81 -36.28 -18.01 18.08
CA VAL A 81 -36.27 -19.25 17.28
C VAL A 81 -37.29 -19.19 16.16
N ASN A 82 -36.85 -19.45 14.93
CA ASN A 82 -37.74 -19.58 13.78
C ASN A 82 -38.23 -21.03 13.66
N CYS A 83 -39.53 -21.18 13.48
CA CYS A 83 -40.22 -22.46 13.37
C CYS A 83 -41.07 -22.48 12.10
N VAL A 84 -41.25 -23.67 11.55
CA VAL A 84 -42.11 -23.92 10.40
C VAL A 84 -43.04 -25.09 10.70
N LEU A 85 -44.31 -24.94 10.33
CA LEU A 85 -45.32 -25.98 10.40
C LEU A 85 -45.93 -26.24 9.02
N ALA A 86 -46.12 -27.50 8.70
CA ALA A 86 -46.65 -27.93 7.41
C ALA A 86 -48.09 -28.43 7.56
N PHE A 87 -49.06 -27.56 7.27
CA PHE A 87 -50.46 -27.95 7.20
C PHE A 87 -50.73 -28.69 5.88
N GLN A 88 -51.37 -29.84 5.99
CA GLN A 88 -51.75 -30.64 4.83
C GLN A 88 -53.06 -30.15 4.25
N GLY A 89 -53.14 -30.05 2.92
CA GLY A 89 -54.26 -29.42 2.22
C GLY A 89 -55.63 -30.03 2.50
N TYR A 90 -55.70 -31.33 2.79
CA TYR A 90 -56.96 -32.00 3.10
C TYR A 90 -57.53 -31.66 4.50
N TYR A 91 -56.76 -30.97 5.36
CA TYR A 91 -57.23 -30.40 6.62
C TYR A 91 -57.50 -28.89 6.53
N LEU A 92 -57.22 -28.25 5.40
CA LEU A 92 -57.41 -26.83 5.22
C LEU A 92 -58.83 -26.52 4.76
N PRO A 93 -59.36 -25.32 5.09
CA PRO A 93 -60.59 -24.82 4.51
C PRO A 93 -60.55 -24.83 2.98
N ASN A 94 -61.72 -25.05 2.38
CA ASN A 94 -61.91 -24.84 0.95
C ASN A 94 -62.14 -23.34 0.67
N ASP A 95 -62.43 -23.00 -0.59
CA ASP A 95 -62.87 -21.66 -0.95
C ASP A 95 -64.31 -21.39 -0.48
N ASP A 96 -64.42 -21.01 0.79
CA ASP A 96 -65.67 -20.71 1.49
C ASP A 96 -65.92 -19.20 1.65
N GLY A 97 -65.02 -18.36 1.13
CA GLY A 97 -65.08 -16.90 1.23
C GLY A 97 -64.75 -16.34 2.61
N GLU A 98 -64.41 -17.18 3.59
CA GLU A 98 -64.14 -16.76 4.96
C GLU A 98 -62.68 -16.34 5.16
N PHE A 99 -62.48 -15.44 6.12
CA PHE A 99 -61.13 -15.06 6.54
C PHE A 99 -60.66 -15.92 7.70
N TYR A 100 -59.42 -16.36 7.61
CA TYR A 100 -58.73 -17.17 8.60
C TYR A 100 -57.45 -16.48 9.07
N GLN A 101 -56.93 -16.85 10.23
CA GLN A 101 -55.65 -16.41 10.74
C GLN A 101 -54.98 -17.53 11.54
N PHE A 102 -53.66 -17.54 11.57
CA PHE A 102 -52.91 -18.41 12.49
C PHE A 102 -52.97 -17.81 13.88
N CYS A 103 -53.15 -18.67 14.89
CA CYS A 103 -52.99 -18.31 16.29
C CYS A 103 -52.08 -19.30 16.98
N TYR A 104 -51.10 -18.79 17.72
CA TYR A 104 -50.24 -19.60 18.58
C TYR A 104 -50.88 -19.73 19.96
N VAL A 105 -51.15 -20.95 20.38
CA VAL A 105 -51.82 -21.29 21.63
C VAL A 105 -50.86 -22.08 22.51
N THR A 106 -50.68 -21.61 23.74
CA THR A 106 -49.85 -22.30 24.72
C THR A 106 -50.57 -23.51 25.32
N HIS A 107 -49.83 -24.38 26.01
CA HIS A 107 -50.37 -25.51 26.77
C HIS A 107 -51.35 -25.10 27.88
N LYS A 108 -51.34 -23.83 28.29
CA LYS A 108 -52.30 -23.23 29.24
C LYS A 108 -53.58 -22.72 28.58
N GLY A 109 -53.65 -22.76 27.24
CA GLY A 109 -54.78 -22.24 26.46
C GLY A 109 -54.71 -20.74 26.17
N GLU A 110 -53.59 -20.08 26.45
CA GLU A 110 -53.40 -18.65 26.19
C GLU A 110 -52.94 -18.40 24.76
N ILE A 111 -53.50 -17.39 24.10
CA ILE A 111 -53.10 -16.95 22.76
C ILE A 111 -51.92 -15.98 22.88
N ARG A 112 -50.79 -16.33 22.27
CA ARG A 112 -49.53 -15.57 22.38
C ARG A 112 -49.01 -15.04 21.04
N GLY A 113 -49.76 -15.24 19.96
CA GLY A 113 -49.50 -14.69 18.63
C GLY A 113 -50.73 -14.87 17.74
N ALA A 114 -51.00 -13.89 16.87
CA ALA A 114 -52.04 -13.97 15.84
C ALA A 114 -51.52 -13.35 14.53
N SER A 115 -51.72 -14.03 13.40
CA SER A 115 -51.30 -13.51 12.10
C SER A 115 -52.26 -12.46 11.55
N THR A 116 -51.84 -11.78 10.47
CA THR A 116 -52.78 -11.08 9.60
C THR A 116 -53.79 -12.07 8.97
N PRO A 117 -55.04 -11.64 8.71
CA PRO A 117 -56.04 -12.49 8.07
C PRO A 117 -55.69 -12.87 6.62
N PHE A 118 -56.12 -14.05 6.20
CA PHE A 118 -55.97 -14.61 4.86
C PHE A 118 -57.17 -15.46 4.45
N GLN A 119 -57.31 -15.74 3.16
CA GLN A 119 -58.39 -16.61 2.63
C GLN A 119 -57.83 -17.85 1.93
N PHE A 120 -58.59 -18.93 1.90
CA PHE A 120 -58.28 -20.08 1.05
C PHE A 120 -58.98 -19.90 -0.29
N ARG A 121 -58.27 -19.36 -1.29
CA ARG A 121 -58.82 -19.19 -2.65
C ARG A 121 -57.71 -19.17 -3.68
N ALA A 122 -58.05 -19.54 -4.91
CA ALA A 122 -57.16 -19.32 -6.03
C ALA A 122 -56.91 -17.81 -6.22
N SER A 123 -55.67 -17.43 -6.51
CA SER A 123 -55.33 -16.04 -6.83
C SER A 123 -56.13 -15.57 -8.04
N SER A 124 -56.83 -14.44 -7.90
CA SER A 124 -57.60 -13.85 -9.01
C SER A 124 -56.66 -13.09 -9.96
N PRO A 125 -56.82 -13.19 -11.29
CA PRO A 125 -56.03 -12.43 -12.26
C PRO A 125 -56.11 -10.91 -12.06
N VAL A 126 -57.19 -10.41 -11.44
CA VAL A 126 -57.38 -8.98 -11.14
C VAL A 126 -56.46 -8.49 -10.03
N GLU A 127 -56.05 -9.36 -9.09
CA GLU A 127 -55.10 -9.00 -8.02
C GLU A 127 -53.65 -8.89 -8.51
N GLU A 128 -53.37 -9.36 -9.72
CA GLU A 128 -52.06 -9.24 -10.38
C GLU A 128 -51.94 -7.95 -11.21
N LEU A 129 -53.03 -7.21 -11.38
CA LEU A 129 -53.04 -5.92 -12.07
C LEU A 129 -52.56 -4.81 -11.13
N LEU A 130 -51.55 -4.08 -11.58
CA LEU A 130 -51.02 -2.90 -10.92
C LEU A 130 -51.41 -1.66 -11.72
N THR A 131 -51.87 -0.63 -11.01
CA THR A 131 -52.09 0.70 -11.56
C THR A 131 -50.84 1.54 -11.36
N MET A 132 -50.25 2.02 -12.45
CA MET A 132 -49.14 2.96 -12.41
C MET A 132 -49.54 4.30 -13.04
N GLU A 133 -49.07 5.39 -12.47
CA GLU A 133 -49.15 6.71 -13.08
C GLU A 133 -48.08 6.82 -14.17
N ASP A 134 -48.48 7.27 -15.36
CA ASP A 134 -47.55 7.50 -16.46
C ASP A 134 -46.69 8.75 -16.17
N GLU A 135 -45.37 8.60 -16.08
CA GLU A 135 -44.44 9.68 -15.71
C GLU A 135 -44.46 10.87 -16.70
N GLY A 136 -45.06 10.70 -17.89
CA GLY A 136 -45.18 11.75 -18.92
C GLY A 136 -46.53 12.46 -18.99
N ASN A 137 -47.59 11.94 -18.36
CA ASN A 137 -48.94 12.52 -18.47
C ASN A 137 -49.76 12.21 -17.20
N SER A 138 -49.91 13.21 -16.32
CA SER A 138 -50.51 13.08 -14.98
C SER A 138 -52.00 12.69 -14.95
N ASP A 139 -52.61 12.42 -16.12
CA ASP A 139 -54.04 12.12 -16.27
C ASP A 139 -54.31 10.72 -16.85
N MET A 140 -53.27 9.87 -17.03
CA MET A 140 -53.42 8.51 -17.56
C MET A 140 -52.90 7.45 -16.57
N LEU A 141 -53.82 6.59 -16.11
CA LEU A 141 -53.51 5.43 -15.26
C LEU A 141 -53.30 4.20 -16.14
N VAL A 142 -52.09 3.65 -16.16
CA VAL A 142 -51.78 2.45 -16.95
C VAL A 142 -51.99 1.22 -16.07
N VAL A 143 -52.90 0.34 -16.49
CA VAL A 143 -53.12 -0.96 -15.86
C VAL A 143 -52.21 -1.98 -16.54
N THR A 144 -51.22 -2.49 -15.81
CA THR A 144 -50.30 -3.52 -16.30
C THR A 144 -50.30 -4.71 -15.36
N THR A 145 -49.92 -5.89 -15.86
CA THR A 145 -49.71 -7.04 -14.98
C THR A 145 -48.39 -6.86 -14.23
N LYS A 146 -48.35 -7.31 -12.98
CA LYS A 146 -47.13 -7.35 -12.16
C LYS A 146 -45.98 -8.07 -12.88
N ALA A 147 -46.28 -9.15 -13.59
CA ALA A 147 -45.31 -9.90 -14.38
C ALA A 147 -44.65 -9.03 -15.47
N GLY A 148 -45.44 -8.33 -16.30
CA GLY A 148 -44.89 -7.48 -17.38
C GLY A 148 -44.06 -6.31 -16.86
N LEU A 149 -44.46 -5.70 -15.72
CA LEU A 149 -43.68 -4.64 -15.08
C LEU A 149 -42.33 -5.16 -14.58
N LEU A 150 -42.31 -6.34 -13.96
CA LEU A 150 -41.08 -6.96 -13.48
C LEU A 150 -40.15 -7.34 -14.64
N GLU A 151 -40.69 -7.85 -15.75
CA GLU A 151 -39.92 -8.14 -16.96
C GLU A 151 -39.22 -6.89 -17.52
N LEU A 152 -39.96 -5.78 -17.66
CA LEU A 152 -39.38 -4.51 -18.13
C LEU A 152 -38.27 -4.01 -17.20
N LYS A 153 -38.49 -4.12 -15.88
CA LYS A 153 -37.50 -3.71 -14.88
C LYS A 153 -36.24 -4.59 -14.95
N ILE A 154 -36.42 -5.90 -15.11
CA ILE A 154 -35.31 -6.85 -15.30
C ILE A 154 -34.52 -6.48 -16.56
N GLU A 155 -35.18 -6.24 -17.69
CA GLU A 155 -34.52 -5.89 -18.94
C GLU A 155 -33.71 -4.59 -18.83
N LYS A 156 -34.29 -3.55 -18.21
CA LYS A 156 -33.58 -2.29 -17.93
C LYS A 156 -32.34 -2.52 -17.07
N THR A 157 -32.49 -3.23 -15.95
CA THR A 157 -31.36 -3.53 -15.05
C THR A 157 -30.30 -4.41 -15.72
N MET A 158 -30.69 -5.34 -16.59
CA MET A 158 -29.76 -6.16 -17.37
C MET A 158 -28.94 -5.32 -18.34
N LYS A 159 -29.57 -4.36 -19.01
CA LYS A 159 -28.88 -3.44 -19.92
C LYS A 159 -27.88 -2.54 -19.17
N GLU A 160 -28.29 -1.95 -18.05
CA GLU A 160 -27.42 -1.14 -17.19
C GLU A 160 -26.22 -1.97 -16.69
N LYS A 161 -26.44 -3.22 -16.29
CA LYS A 161 -25.38 -4.15 -15.90
C LYS A 161 -24.38 -4.39 -17.03
N GLU A 162 -24.86 -4.58 -18.27
CA GLU A 162 -23.99 -4.81 -19.42
C GLU A 162 -23.11 -3.58 -19.73
N GLU A 163 -23.68 -2.39 -19.66
CA GLU A 163 -22.95 -1.13 -19.84
C GLU A 163 -21.87 -0.93 -18.75
N LEU A 164 -22.21 -1.22 -17.49
CA LEU A 164 -21.27 -1.18 -16.38
C LEU A 164 -20.13 -2.19 -16.54
N LEU A 165 -20.41 -3.41 -17.01
CA LEU A 165 -19.37 -4.42 -17.27
C LEU A 165 -18.41 -3.97 -18.37
N LYS A 166 -18.91 -3.32 -19.42
CA LYS A 166 -18.05 -2.73 -20.47
C LYS A 166 -17.15 -1.64 -19.90
N LEU A 167 -17.67 -0.79 -19.02
CA LEU A 167 -16.88 0.26 -18.37
C LEU A 167 -15.80 -0.31 -17.45
N ILE A 168 -16.13 -1.33 -16.65
CA ILE A 168 -15.17 -2.04 -15.79
C ILE A 168 -14.02 -2.61 -16.62
N ALA A 169 -14.30 -3.27 -17.74
CA ALA A 169 -13.26 -3.84 -18.59
C ALA A 169 -12.30 -2.77 -19.15
N VAL A 170 -12.80 -1.59 -19.50
CA VAL A 170 -11.96 -0.46 -19.94
C VAL A 170 -11.08 0.04 -18.79
N LEU A 171 -11.67 0.28 -17.62
CA LEU A 171 -10.94 0.77 -16.44
C LEU A 171 -9.89 -0.24 -15.94
N GLU A 172 -10.18 -1.53 -15.99
CA GLU A 172 -9.21 -2.58 -15.67
C GLU A 172 -8.01 -2.54 -16.61
N LYS A 173 -8.25 -2.36 -17.92
CA LYS A 173 -7.18 -2.23 -18.92
C LYS A 173 -6.34 -0.97 -18.71
N GLU A 174 -6.96 0.16 -18.40
CA GLU A 174 -6.22 1.40 -18.08
C GLU A 174 -5.39 1.22 -16.80
N THR A 175 -5.95 0.56 -15.79
CA THR A 175 -5.27 0.29 -14.52
C THR A 175 -4.04 -0.60 -14.72
N THR A 176 -4.14 -1.65 -15.53
CA THR A 176 -2.99 -2.52 -15.84
C THR A 176 -1.91 -1.77 -16.61
N GLN A 177 -2.29 -0.96 -17.61
CA GLN A 177 -1.35 -0.14 -18.38
C GLN A 177 -0.61 0.88 -17.51
N LEU A 178 -1.32 1.56 -16.59
CA LEU A 178 -0.71 2.49 -15.64
C LEU A 178 0.24 1.77 -14.67
N ARG A 179 -0.14 0.59 -14.16
CA ARG A 179 0.75 -0.22 -13.30
C ARG A 179 2.03 -0.62 -14.04
N GLU A 180 1.93 -1.02 -15.30
CA GLU A 180 3.09 -1.34 -16.12
C GLU A 180 3.98 -0.13 -16.39
N GLN A 181 3.40 1.05 -16.60
CA GLN A 181 4.14 2.31 -16.74
C GLN A 181 4.90 2.66 -15.46
N VAL A 182 4.24 2.58 -14.30
CA VAL A 182 4.87 2.79 -12.99
C VAL A 182 6.04 1.83 -12.81
N GLY A 183 5.83 0.53 -13.06
CA GLY A 183 6.90 -0.48 -12.94
C GLY A 183 8.04 -0.31 -13.95
N ARG A 184 7.85 0.40 -15.08
CA ARG A 184 8.95 0.81 -15.98
C ARG A 184 9.72 1.98 -15.40
N LEU A 185 9.03 3.03 -14.98
CA LEU A 185 9.65 4.23 -14.41
C LEU A 185 10.42 3.94 -13.12
N GLU A 186 9.93 3.03 -12.27
CA GLU A 186 10.64 2.59 -11.07
C GLU A 186 11.96 1.88 -11.40
N ARG A 187 11.99 1.08 -12.47
CA ARG A 187 13.23 0.42 -12.93
C ARG A 187 14.23 1.41 -13.49
N GLU A 188 13.76 2.37 -14.29
CA GLU A 188 14.60 3.45 -14.81
C GLU A 188 15.16 4.32 -13.68
N LEU A 189 14.33 4.67 -12.70
CA LEU A 189 14.76 5.42 -11.52
C LEU A 189 15.82 4.67 -10.71
N ASN A 190 15.65 3.36 -10.52
CA ASN A 190 16.64 2.56 -9.80
C ASN A 190 17.94 2.44 -10.58
N HIS A 191 17.88 2.23 -11.89
CA HIS A 191 19.06 2.18 -12.74
C HIS A 191 19.84 3.51 -12.69
N GLU A 192 19.13 4.63 -12.70
CA GLU A 192 19.77 5.94 -12.66
C GLU A 192 20.33 6.30 -11.27
N LYS A 193 19.71 5.80 -10.20
CA LYS A 193 20.30 5.85 -8.85
C LYS A 193 21.59 5.05 -8.77
N GLU A 194 21.61 3.82 -9.25
CA GLU A 194 22.83 2.99 -9.30
C GLU A 194 23.94 3.67 -10.10
N ARG A 195 23.59 4.31 -11.22
CA ARG A 195 24.55 5.08 -12.03
C ARG A 195 25.09 6.30 -11.28
N CYS A 196 24.24 7.03 -10.56
CA CYS A 196 24.66 8.14 -9.70
C CYS A 196 25.60 7.68 -8.59
N ASP A 197 25.29 6.57 -7.92
CA ASP A 197 26.14 6.00 -6.86
C ASP A 197 27.51 5.59 -7.41
N GLN A 198 27.56 4.97 -8.61
CA GLN A 198 28.81 4.65 -9.30
C GLN A 198 29.63 5.89 -9.63
N LEU A 199 29.01 6.92 -10.22
CA LEU A 199 29.69 8.17 -10.55
C LEU A 199 30.19 8.90 -9.30
N GLN A 200 29.46 8.82 -8.19
CA GLN A 200 29.88 9.40 -6.92
C GLN A 200 31.09 8.68 -6.33
N ALA A 201 31.15 7.34 -6.45
CA ALA A 201 32.32 6.56 -6.07
C ALA A 201 33.54 6.92 -6.94
N GLU A 202 33.38 6.94 -8.27
CA GLU A 202 34.45 7.35 -9.19
C GLU A 202 34.94 8.77 -8.92
N GLN A 203 34.03 9.71 -8.66
CA GLN A 203 34.41 11.09 -8.30
C GLN A 203 35.24 11.13 -7.03
N LYS A 204 34.86 10.35 -6.01
CA LYS A 204 35.60 10.27 -4.75
C LYS A 204 37.01 9.72 -4.98
N ASP A 205 37.13 8.61 -5.71
CA ASP A 205 38.42 8.01 -6.05
C ASP A 205 39.30 8.99 -6.83
N LEU A 206 38.73 9.71 -7.79
CA LEU A 206 39.45 10.71 -8.57
C LEU A 206 39.95 11.89 -7.72
N VAL A 207 39.17 12.30 -6.72
CA VAL A 207 39.56 13.33 -5.74
C VAL A 207 40.71 12.85 -4.87
N GLU A 208 40.68 11.60 -4.39
CA GLU A 208 41.76 11.00 -3.59
C GLU A 208 43.07 10.90 -4.40
N VAL A 209 42.99 10.47 -5.66
CA VAL A 209 44.13 10.43 -6.58
C VAL A 209 44.67 11.85 -6.84
N SER A 210 43.80 12.82 -7.10
CA SER A 210 44.20 14.21 -7.33
C SER A 210 44.90 14.82 -6.11
N GLN A 211 44.41 14.55 -4.90
CA GLN A 211 45.07 14.97 -3.66
C GLN A 211 46.45 14.33 -3.49
N SER A 212 46.56 13.03 -3.76
CA SER A 212 47.83 12.29 -3.68
C SER A 212 48.87 12.81 -4.68
N LEU A 213 48.45 13.06 -5.93
CA LEU A 213 49.32 13.66 -6.96
C LEU A 213 49.74 15.07 -6.56
N LYS A 214 48.85 15.85 -5.92
CA LYS A 214 49.19 17.19 -5.44
C LYS A 214 50.26 17.14 -4.36
N THR A 215 50.16 16.23 -3.39
CA THR A 215 51.18 16.08 -2.34
C THR A 215 52.50 15.60 -2.92
N GLU A 216 52.48 14.65 -3.85
CA GLU A 216 53.69 14.16 -4.52
C GLU A 216 54.37 15.28 -5.33
N ASN A 217 53.59 16.12 -6.02
CA ASN A 217 54.10 17.25 -6.77
C ASN A 217 54.72 18.33 -5.85
N GLU A 218 54.11 18.59 -4.67
CA GLU A 218 54.70 19.46 -3.65
C GLU A 218 56.03 18.91 -3.12
N GLU A 219 56.12 17.60 -2.89
CA GLU A 219 57.37 16.93 -2.50
C GLU A 219 58.44 17.00 -3.60
N PHE A 220 58.08 16.73 -4.86
CA PHE A 220 58.98 16.85 -5.99
C PHE A 220 59.49 18.27 -6.15
N LYS A 221 58.62 19.28 -6.01
CA LYS A 221 58.98 20.69 -6.08
C LYS A 221 59.97 21.07 -4.96
N LYS A 222 59.75 20.55 -3.74
CA LYS A 222 60.71 20.74 -2.63
C LYS A 222 62.07 20.13 -2.94
N ARG A 223 62.10 18.86 -3.39
CA ARG A 223 63.35 18.18 -3.78
C ARG A 223 64.07 18.90 -4.93
N TYR A 224 63.33 19.40 -5.90
CA TYR A 224 63.87 20.20 -7.00
C TYR A 224 64.52 21.49 -6.49
N ASN A 225 63.85 22.22 -5.60
CA ASN A 225 64.40 23.44 -5.00
C ASN A 225 65.67 23.13 -4.19
N ASP A 226 65.66 22.08 -3.37
CA ASP A 226 66.82 21.66 -2.59
C ASP A 226 68.01 21.29 -3.50
N ALA A 227 67.75 20.60 -4.61
CA ALA A 227 68.76 20.27 -5.61
C ALA A 227 69.27 21.52 -6.35
N ALA A 228 68.39 22.44 -6.73
CA ALA A 228 68.76 23.70 -7.37
C ALA A 228 69.64 24.57 -6.46
N SER A 229 69.31 24.68 -5.16
CA SER A 229 70.15 25.37 -4.19
C SER A 229 71.53 24.74 -4.04
N LYS A 230 71.62 23.39 -4.05
CA LYS A 230 72.92 22.69 -4.04
C LYS A 230 73.74 22.95 -5.29
N VAL A 231 73.11 23.00 -6.46
CA VAL A 231 73.78 23.34 -7.73
C VAL A 231 74.36 24.74 -7.65
N LEU A 232 73.56 25.74 -7.24
CA LEU A 232 74.04 27.12 -7.06
C LEU A 232 75.23 27.20 -6.08
N GLN A 233 75.15 26.47 -4.98
CA GLN A 233 76.24 26.43 -4.00
C GLN A 233 77.52 25.81 -4.57
N LEU A 234 77.40 24.70 -5.32
CA LEU A 234 78.54 24.09 -6.01
C LEU A 234 79.12 24.99 -7.10
N GLU A 235 78.28 25.74 -7.82
CA GLU A 235 78.75 26.74 -8.80
C GLU A 235 79.56 27.85 -8.11
N GLU A 236 79.09 28.36 -6.98
CA GLU A 236 79.81 29.36 -6.17
C GLU A 236 81.14 28.80 -5.62
N ASP A 237 81.13 27.56 -5.13
CA ASP A 237 82.33 26.86 -4.66
C ASP A 237 83.36 26.68 -5.79
N ILE A 238 82.93 26.29 -7.00
CA ILE A 238 83.80 26.17 -8.18
C ILE A 238 84.40 27.53 -8.54
N VAL A 239 83.62 28.61 -8.52
CA VAL A 239 84.12 29.98 -8.78
C VAL A 239 85.15 30.38 -7.71
N SER A 240 84.89 30.08 -6.44
CA SER A 240 85.84 30.36 -5.35
C SER A 240 87.15 29.59 -5.52
N VAL A 241 87.07 28.29 -5.81
CA VAL A 241 88.25 27.43 -6.00
C VAL A 241 89.04 27.85 -7.24
N THR A 242 88.37 28.18 -8.35
CA THR A 242 89.05 28.65 -9.57
C THR A 242 89.72 30.01 -9.36
N HIS A 243 89.09 30.94 -8.63
CA HIS A 243 89.71 32.22 -8.26
C HIS A 243 90.98 32.01 -7.42
N LYS A 244 90.89 31.18 -6.37
CA LYS A 244 92.06 30.81 -5.53
C LYS A 244 93.16 30.13 -6.35
N ALA A 245 92.80 29.28 -7.30
CA ALA A 245 93.76 28.63 -8.19
C ALA A 245 94.50 29.66 -9.05
N ILE A 246 93.78 30.64 -9.62
CA ILE A 246 94.37 31.74 -10.40
C ILE A 246 95.30 32.60 -9.53
N GLU A 247 94.89 32.97 -8.31
CA GLU A 247 95.75 33.69 -7.36
C GLU A 247 97.06 32.92 -7.11
N LYS A 248 96.96 31.62 -6.82
CA LYS A 248 98.15 30.77 -6.59
C LYS A 248 99.01 30.60 -7.84
N GLU A 249 98.43 30.50 -9.02
CA GLU A 249 99.15 30.48 -10.30
C GLU A 249 99.92 31.79 -10.50
N THR A 250 99.30 32.94 -10.24
CA THR A 250 99.95 34.26 -10.36
C THR A 250 101.06 34.47 -9.33
N GLU A 251 100.88 34.00 -8.09
CA GLU A 251 101.94 33.96 -7.08
C GLU A 251 103.12 33.09 -7.54
N LEU A 252 102.82 31.91 -8.10
CA LEU A 252 103.82 30.98 -8.62
C LEU A 252 104.61 31.59 -9.78
N ASP A 253 103.96 32.27 -10.72
CA ASP A 253 104.64 32.97 -11.82
C ASP A 253 105.50 34.13 -11.32
N SER A 254 105.04 34.91 -10.33
CA SER A 254 105.86 35.92 -9.67
C SER A 254 107.11 35.33 -9.01
N LEU A 255 106.97 34.16 -8.36
CA LEU A 255 108.09 33.44 -7.78
C LEU A 255 109.04 32.90 -8.87
N LYS A 256 108.53 32.38 -10.00
CA LYS A 256 109.35 31.98 -11.15
C LYS A 256 110.14 33.15 -11.72
N ASP A 257 109.53 34.33 -11.85
CA ASP A 257 110.21 35.51 -12.36
C ASP A 257 111.29 36.02 -11.39
N LYS A 258 111.02 36.00 -10.07
CA LYS A 258 112.04 36.27 -9.05
C LYS A 258 113.19 35.26 -9.11
N LEU A 259 112.87 33.97 -9.31
CA LEU A 259 113.87 32.91 -9.46
C LEU A 259 114.75 33.15 -10.70
N ARG A 260 114.16 33.52 -11.86
CA ARG A 260 114.92 33.88 -13.07
C ARG A 260 115.85 35.07 -12.84
N LYS A 261 115.37 36.12 -12.16
CA LYS A 261 116.22 37.29 -11.81
C LYS A 261 117.38 36.88 -10.92
N ALA A 262 117.13 36.11 -9.87
CA ALA A 262 118.17 35.61 -8.98
C ALA A 262 119.15 34.67 -9.71
N GLN A 263 118.67 33.85 -10.65
CA GLN A 263 119.53 33.03 -11.51
C GLN A 263 120.44 33.89 -12.40
N TYR A 264 119.90 34.95 -13.02
CA TYR A 264 120.67 35.89 -13.82
C TYR A 264 121.69 36.66 -12.97
N GLU A 265 121.32 37.14 -11.79
CA GLU A 265 122.25 37.78 -10.84
C GLU A 265 123.35 36.82 -10.41
N ARG A 266 123.02 35.55 -10.13
CA ARG A 266 124.00 34.51 -9.81
C ARG A 266 124.96 34.27 -10.97
N GLU A 267 124.46 34.17 -12.20
CA GLU A 267 125.29 34.01 -13.40
C GLU A 267 126.18 35.22 -13.64
N GLN A 268 125.68 36.43 -13.41
CA GLN A 268 126.46 37.67 -13.51
C GLN A 268 127.56 37.72 -12.44
N LEU A 269 127.26 37.34 -11.20
CA LEU A 269 128.23 37.20 -10.12
C LEU A 269 129.24 36.08 -10.39
N GLU A 270 128.84 34.95 -10.97
CA GLU A 270 129.76 33.90 -11.43
C GLU A 270 130.70 34.41 -12.52
N CYS A 271 130.18 35.18 -13.48
CA CYS A 271 130.99 35.86 -14.50
C CYS A 271 131.97 36.85 -13.87
N GLN A 272 131.53 37.69 -12.93
CA GLN A 272 132.40 38.60 -12.19
C GLN A 272 133.47 37.85 -11.39
N LEU A 273 133.10 36.75 -10.75
CA LEU A 273 134.02 35.92 -9.98
C LEU A 273 135.00 35.16 -10.88
N LYS A 274 134.59 34.86 -12.11
CA LYS A 274 135.46 34.33 -13.19
C LYS A 274 136.42 35.42 -13.67
N THR A 275 135.96 36.65 -13.90
CA THR A 275 136.83 37.78 -14.29
C THR A 275 137.82 38.14 -13.19
N GLU A 276 137.40 38.20 -11.93
CA GLU A 276 138.27 38.40 -10.76
C GLU A 276 139.29 37.26 -10.57
N LYS A 277 138.91 36.02 -10.89
CA LYS A 277 139.85 34.88 -10.92
C LYS A 277 140.86 35.00 -12.06
N ASP A 278 140.39 35.36 -13.26
CA ASP A 278 141.24 35.54 -14.44
C ASP A 278 142.17 36.77 -14.28
N GLU A 279 141.73 37.84 -13.60
CA GLU A 279 142.55 38.99 -13.19
C GLU A 279 143.57 38.61 -12.10
N LYS A 280 143.20 37.74 -11.13
CA LYS A 280 144.17 37.18 -10.17
C LYS A 280 145.19 36.23 -10.78
N GLU A 281 144.92 35.63 -11.93
CA GLU A 281 145.88 34.83 -12.70
C GLU A 281 146.78 35.69 -13.60
N LEU A 282 146.37 36.92 -13.95
CA LEU A 282 147.18 37.87 -14.74
C LEU A 282 148.22 38.66 -13.90
N TYR A 283 148.11 38.62 -12.57
CA TYR A 283 149.04 39.23 -11.61
C TYR A 283 149.89 38.21 -10.83
N LYS A 284 150.10 37.01 -11.38
CA LYS A 284 151.06 35.99 -10.92
C LYS A 284 152.14 35.75 -11.96
#